data_AF-A0A530R269-F1
#
_entry.id   AF-A0A530R269-F1
#
_cell.length_a   1.000
_cell.length_b   1.000
_cell.length_c   1.000
_cell.angle_alpha   90.00
_cell.angle_beta   90.00
_cell.angle_gamma   90.00
#
_symmetry.space_group_name_H-M   'P 1'
#
loop_
_entity.id
_entity.type
_entity.pdbx_description
1 polymer ?
#
loop_
_entity_poly.entity_id
_entity_poly.type
_entity_poly.pdbx_seq_one_letter_code
_entity_poly.pdbx_strand_id
1 'polypeptide(L)'
;MRPRTIGTTTTIAVLAWLSLAGDANAETLLVGVAAPLSGPSAILGRQIEAGAGLAAEANGAQLKVVDDACTADGGAAAAREFVAAKVGAVVGFLCTEAIEAALPILKDANIPVITVGVRTESLTDR
;
A
#
# COMPACT_ATOMS: atom_id res chain seq x y z
N MET A 1 -1.97 51.85 44.31
CA MET A 1 -1.13 51.06 43.38
C MET A 1 -1.21 49.60 43.82
N ARG A 2 -1.49 48.56 43.05
CA ARG A 2 -1.83 48.31 41.64
C ARG A 2 -2.56 46.94 41.63
N PRO A 3 -3.61 46.72 40.82
CA PRO A 3 -4.31 45.43 40.76
C PRO A 3 -3.45 44.36 40.07
N ARG A 4 -3.46 43.12 40.59
CA ARG A 4 -2.79 41.94 40.00
C ARG A 4 -3.52 41.50 38.73
N THR A 5 -3.04 41.92 37.57
CA THR A 5 -3.48 41.48 36.24
C THR A 5 -2.72 40.22 35.80
N ILE A 6 -2.95 39.08 36.46
CA ILE A 6 -2.28 37.80 36.13
C ILE A 6 -3.22 36.84 35.35
N GLY A 7 -4.52 37.15 35.21
CA GLY A 7 -5.52 36.15 34.80
C GLY A 7 -5.92 36.08 33.32
N THR A 8 -5.60 37.08 32.48
CA THR A 8 -6.22 37.20 31.14
C THR A 8 -5.28 36.98 29.96
N THR A 9 -3.97 37.17 30.12
CA THR A 9 -3.02 37.09 29.00
C THR A 9 -2.60 35.65 28.68
N THR A 10 -2.52 34.78 29.70
CA THR A 10 -2.08 33.38 29.52
C THR A 10 -3.12 32.51 28.82
N THR A 11 -4.41 32.83 28.96
CA THR A 11 -5.52 32.06 28.39
C THR A 11 -5.65 32.20 26.87
N ILE A 12 -5.26 33.36 26.32
CA ILE A 12 -5.35 33.65 24.88
C ILE A 12 -4.26 32.90 24.10
N ALA A 13 -3.08 32.72 24.70
CA ALA A 13 -1.96 32.01 24.07
C ALA A 13 -2.26 30.53 23.82
N VAL A 14 -3.02 29.87 24.70
CA VAL A 14 -3.37 28.44 24.56
C VAL A 14 -4.36 28.21 23.42
N LEU A 15 -5.37 29.08 23.27
CA LEU A 15 -6.37 28.97 22.19
C LEU A 15 -5.76 29.14 20.80
N ALA A 16 -4.75 30.01 20.65
CA ALA A 16 -4.03 30.19 19.38
C ALA A 16 -3.17 28.98 18.98
N TRP A 17 -2.74 28.15 19.95
CA TRP A 17 -1.93 26.96 19.68
C TRP A 17 -2.79 25.76 19.25
N LEU A 18 -4.07 25.69 19.69
CA LEU A 18 -5.01 24.67 19.20
C LEU A 18 -5.47 24.93 17.76
N SER A 19 -5.40 26.16 17.27
CA SER A 19 -5.76 26.50 15.88
C SER A 19 -4.71 26.04 14.85
N LEU A 20 -3.53 25.59 15.31
CA LEU A 20 -2.45 25.06 14.47
C LEU A 20 -2.48 23.53 14.36
N ALA A 21 -3.49 22.86 14.91
CA ALA A 21 -3.84 21.50 14.54
C ALA A 21 -4.48 21.54 13.13
N GLY A 22 -3.64 21.80 12.12
CA GLY A 22 -4.04 21.74 10.72
C GLY A 22 -4.62 20.37 10.37
N ASP A 23 -5.46 20.34 9.34
CA ASP A 23 -5.99 19.10 8.77
C ASP A 23 -4.84 18.12 8.51
N ALA A 24 -4.75 17.09 9.34
CA ALA A 24 -3.90 15.94 9.07
C ALA A 24 -4.46 15.26 7.81
N ASN A 25 -4.04 15.75 6.65
CA ASN A 25 -4.27 15.08 5.37
C ASN A 25 -3.44 13.80 5.44
N ALA A 26 -4.07 12.71 5.87
CA ALA A 26 -3.49 11.39 5.77
C ALA A 26 -3.17 11.16 4.29
N GLU A 27 -1.89 10.95 3.99
CA GLU A 27 -1.46 10.59 2.64
C GLU A 27 -2.26 9.36 2.19
N THR A 28 -2.94 9.48 1.05
CA THR A 28 -3.79 8.40 0.55
C THR A 28 -2.94 7.16 0.31
N LEU A 29 -3.26 6.06 0.98
CA LEU A 29 -2.51 4.81 0.85
C LEU A 29 -2.56 4.32 -0.60
N LEU A 30 -1.39 4.20 -1.23
CA LEU A 30 -1.24 3.54 -2.52
C LEU A 30 -0.91 2.06 -2.32
N VAL A 31 -1.78 1.18 -2.81
CA VAL A 31 -1.61 -0.28 -2.76
C VAL A 31 -1.22 -0.81 -4.13
N GLY A 32 -0.13 -1.56 -4.21
CA GLY A 32 0.24 -2.32 -5.41
C GLY A 32 -0.65 -3.55 -5.54
N VAL A 33 -1.17 -3.80 -6.74
CA VAL A 33 -1.93 -5.02 -7.06
C VAL A 33 -1.20 -5.76 -8.17
N ALA A 34 -0.64 -6.92 -7.84
CA ALA A 34 0.02 -7.80 -8.80
C ALA A 34 -0.93 -8.93 -9.20
N ALA A 35 -1.28 -9.02 -10.47
CA ALA A 35 -2.18 -10.04 -10.97
C ALA A 35 -1.84 -10.41 -12.41
N PRO A 36 -2.10 -11.65 -12.87
CA PRO A 36 -1.96 -11.99 -14.27
C PRO A 36 -3.17 -11.45 -15.03
N LEU A 37 -3.00 -10.32 -15.71
CA LEU A 37 -4.04 -9.67 -16.51
C LEU A 37 -4.01 -10.10 -17.98
N SER A 38 -2.99 -10.87 -18.35
CA SER A 38 -2.83 -11.53 -19.63
C SER A 38 -2.57 -13.03 -19.47
N GLY A 39 -2.60 -13.75 -20.59
CA GLY A 39 -2.33 -15.19 -20.62
C GLY A 39 -3.45 -16.06 -20.02
N PRO A 40 -3.15 -17.33 -19.71
CA PRO A 40 -4.17 -18.33 -19.34
C PRO A 40 -4.94 -17.99 -18.05
N SER A 41 -4.30 -17.30 -17.12
CA SER A 41 -4.85 -16.96 -15.80
C SER A 41 -5.57 -15.61 -15.76
N ALA A 42 -5.74 -14.94 -16.90
CA ALA A 42 -6.32 -13.58 -17.00
C ALA A 42 -7.69 -13.43 -16.32
N ILE A 43 -8.53 -14.48 -16.38
CA ILE A 43 -9.84 -14.47 -15.73
C ILE A 43 -9.70 -14.33 -14.21
N LEU A 44 -8.74 -15.03 -13.60
CA LEU A 44 -8.48 -14.94 -12.16
C LEU A 44 -7.83 -13.59 -11.80
N GLY A 45 -6.91 -13.10 -12.63
CA GLY A 45 -6.32 -11.78 -12.39
C GLY A 45 -7.34 -10.64 -12.43
N ARG A 46 -8.31 -10.71 -13.36
CA ARG A 46 -9.43 -9.75 -13.40
C ARG A 46 -10.32 -9.81 -12.16
N GLN A 47 -10.46 -10.99 -11.53
CA GLN A 47 -11.17 -11.12 -10.25
C GLN A 47 -10.37 -10.49 -9.10
N ILE A 48 -9.04 -10.65 -9.08
CA ILE A 48 -8.16 -10.00 -8.11
C ILE A 48 -8.26 -8.48 -8.25
N GLU A 49 -8.13 -7.95 -9.47
CA GLU A 49 -8.24 -6.52 -9.76
C GLU A 49 -9.60 -5.95 -9.33
N ALA A 50 -10.69 -6.63 -9.68
CA ALA A 50 -12.04 -6.20 -9.31
C ALA A 50 -12.25 -6.19 -7.79
N GLY A 51 -11.83 -7.23 -7.08
CA GLY A 51 -11.94 -7.31 -5.63
C GLY A 51 -11.10 -6.23 -4.92
N ALA A 52 -9.86 -6.01 -5.39
CA ALA A 52 -9.02 -4.94 -4.88
C ALA A 52 -9.65 -3.56 -5.14
N GLY A 53 -10.22 -3.33 -6.32
CA GLY A 53 -10.92 -2.10 -6.68
C GLY A 53 -12.07 -1.77 -5.75
N LEU A 54 -12.96 -2.74 -5.50
CA LEU A 54 -14.08 -2.58 -4.57
C LEU A 54 -13.60 -2.29 -3.14
N ALA A 55 -12.55 -2.96 -2.67
CA ALA A 55 -11.96 -2.71 -1.36
C ALA A 55 -11.31 -1.32 -1.28
N ALA A 56 -10.63 -0.88 -2.33
CA ALA A 56 -9.98 0.42 -2.38
C ALA A 56 -11.00 1.56 -2.34
N GLU A 57 -12.11 1.45 -3.11
CA GLU A 57 -13.21 2.41 -3.08
C GLU A 57 -13.82 2.52 -1.67
N ALA A 58 -14.11 1.38 -1.04
CA ALA A 58 -14.70 1.35 0.30
C ALA A 58 -13.79 1.93 1.39
N ASN A 59 -12.47 1.89 1.21
CA ASN A 59 -11.48 2.33 2.21
C ASN A 59 -10.76 3.63 1.84
N GLY A 60 -11.11 4.26 0.72
CA GLY A 60 -10.43 5.47 0.24
C GLY A 60 -8.95 5.26 -0.09
N ALA A 61 -8.57 4.07 -0.57
CA ALA A 61 -7.21 3.76 -1.01
C ALA A 61 -7.05 3.96 -2.52
N GLN A 62 -5.82 4.18 -2.97
CA GLN A 62 -5.46 4.18 -4.39
C GLN A 62 -4.81 2.85 -4.77
N LEU A 63 -4.97 2.45 -6.03
CA LEU A 63 -4.37 1.23 -6.55
C LEU A 63 -3.34 1.53 -7.64
N LYS A 64 -2.24 0.80 -7.60
CA LYS A 64 -1.31 0.63 -8.72
C LYS A 64 -1.41 -0.82 -9.17
N VAL A 65 -2.17 -1.08 -10.23
CA VAL A 65 -2.33 -2.43 -10.78
C VAL A 65 -1.25 -2.70 -11.82
N VAL A 66 -0.58 -3.86 -11.76
CA VAL A 66 0.44 -4.28 -12.72
C VAL A 66 0.21 -5.73 -13.13
N ASP A 67 0.30 -5.99 -14.44
CA ASP A 67 0.25 -7.34 -15.00
C ASP A 67 1.56 -8.08 -14.71
N ASP A 68 1.51 -9.12 -13.86
CA ASP A 68 2.67 -9.99 -13.58
C ASP A 68 2.82 -11.12 -14.62
N ALA A 69 1.85 -11.25 -15.54
CA ALA A 69 1.74 -12.28 -16.57
C ALA A 69 1.87 -13.72 -16.07
N CYS A 70 1.79 -13.96 -14.75
CA CYS A 70 2.09 -15.26 -14.13
C CYS A 70 3.51 -15.77 -14.46
N THR A 71 4.49 -14.87 -14.57
CA THR A 71 5.89 -15.23 -14.92
C THR A 71 6.89 -14.68 -13.90
N ALA A 72 8.07 -15.29 -13.81
CA ALA A 72 9.15 -14.78 -12.97
C ALA A 72 9.60 -13.37 -13.40
N ASP A 73 9.79 -13.16 -14.71
CA ASP A 73 10.20 -11.86 -15.26
C ASP A 73 9.12 -10.78 -15.02
N GLY A 74 7.85 -11.12 -15.25
CA GLY A 74 6.73 -10.23 -15.00
C GLY A 74 6.57 -9.90 -13.51
N GLY A 75 6.75 -10.87 -12.62
CA GLY A 75 6.70 -10.62 -11.17
C GLY A 75 7.84 -9.73 -10.67
N ALA A 76 9.06 -9.95 -11.16
CA ALA A 76 10.20 -9.08 -10.86
C ALA A 76 10.03 -7.66 -11.44
N ALA A 77 9.43 -7.53 -12.64
CA ALA A 77 9.11 -6.23 -13.23
C ALA A 77 8.05 -5.48 -12.43
N ALA A 78 6.97 -6.16 -12.04
CA ALA A 78 5.92 -5.60 -11.19
C ALA A 78 6.49 -5.12 -9.85
N ALA A 79 7.34 -5.92 -9.20
CA ALA A 79 8.02 -5.52 -7.97
C ALA A 79 8.81 -4.22 -8.12
N ARG A 80 9.62 -4.08 -9.18
CA ARG A 80 10.38 -2.84 -9.45
C ARG A 80 9.46 -1.64 -9.67
N GLU A 81 8.35 -1.84 -10.35
CA GLU A 81 7.35 -0.79 -10.58
C GLU A 81 6.69 -0.34 -9.26
N PHE A 82 6.36 -1.28 -8.38
CA PHE A 82 5.83 -0.98 -7.04
C PHE A 82 6.83 -0.22 -6.16
N VAL A 83 8.10 -0.61 -6.20
CA VAL A 83 9.18 0.12 -5.50
C VAL A 83 9.32 1.54 -6.04
N ALA A 84 9.33 1.70 -7.36
CA ALA A 84 9.42 3.02 -7.99
C ALA A 84 8.21 3.92 -7.65
N ALA A 85 7.01 3.32 -7.59
CA ALA A 85 5.77 3.98 -7.22
C ALA A 85 5.63 4.22 -5.70
N LYS A 86 6.54 3.68 -4.88
CA LYS A 86 6.52 3.77 -3.41
C LYS A 86 5.17 3.32 -2.81
N VAL A 87 4.64 2.20 -3.29
CA VAL A 87 3.41 1.63 -2.73
C VAL A 87 3.63 1.25 -1.25
N GLY A 88 2.61 1.43 -0.42
CA GLY A 88 2.68 1.10 1.01
C GLY A 88 2.57 -0.39 1.31
N ALA A 89 1.93 -1.15 0.41
CA ALA A 89 1.83 -2.61 0.47
C ALA A 89 1.54 -3.16 -0.92
N VAL A 90 1.80 -4.45 -1.13
CA VAL A 90 1.41 -5.19 -2.33
C VAL A 90 0.41 -6.27 -1.97
N VAL A 91 -0.69 -6.36 -2.72
CA VAL A 91 -1.67 -7.45 -2.66
C VAL A 91 -1.61 -8.21 -3.97
N GLY A 92 -1.65 -9.54 -3.90
CA GLY A 92 -1.75 -10.38 -5.09
C GLY A 92 -0.63 -11.39 -5.20
N PHE A 93 -0.07 -11.49 -6.39
CA PHE A 93 0.56 -12.67 -6.97
C PHE A 93 -0.31 -13.92 -6.85
N LEU A 94 -0.80 -14.35 -8.02
CA LEU A 94 -1.51 -15.61 -8.15
C LEU A 94 -0.55 -16.80 -8.27
N CYS A 95 0.63 -16.58 -8.86
CA CYS A 95 1.53 -17.64 -9.33
C CYS A 95 2.82 -17.67 -8.52
N THR A 96 3.29 -18.88 -8.19
CA THR A 96 4.48 -19.11 -7.36
C THR A 96 5.72 -18.47 -7.96
N GLU A 97 5.93 -18.64 -9.26
CA GLU A 97 7.10 -18.15 -9.99
C GLU A 97 7.20 -16.62 -9.95
N ALA A 98 6.05 -15.94 -10.03
CA ALA A 98 5.98 -14.50 -10.00
C ALA A 98 6.30 -13.94 -8.61
N ILE A 99 5.71 -14.50 -7.53
CA ILE A 99 5.97 -14.03 -6.17
C ILE A 99 7.40 -14.36 -5.72
N GLU A 100 7.94 -15.51 -6.09
CA GLU A 100 9.31 -15.89 -5.72
C GLU A 100 10.35 -14.95 -6.33
N ALA A 101 10.13 -14.50 -7.56
CA ALA A 101 10.97 -13.49 -8.21
C ALA A 101 10.76 -12.08 -7.65
N ALA A 102 9.54 -11.74 -7.21
CA ALA A 102 9.19 -10.43 -6.68
C ALA A 102 9.66 -10.20 -5.23
N LEU A 103 9.54 -11.22 -4.37
CA LEU A 103 9.72 -11.10 -2.93
C LEU A 103 11.09 -10.57 -2.49
N PRO A 104 12.23 -10.98 -3.06
CA PRO A 104 13.52 -10.42 -2.67
C PRO A 104 13.57 -8.89 -2.90
N ILE A 105 13.04 -8.42 -4.03
CA ILE A 105 13.00 -7.00 -4.39
C ILE A 105 12.11 -6.20 -3.42
N LEU A 106 10.91 -6.73 -3.14
CA LEU A 106 9.95 -6.09 -2.22
C LEU A 106 10.45 -6.10 -0.77
N LYS A 107 11.14 -7.17 -0.37
CA LYS A 107 11.79 -7.29 0.94
C LYS A 107 12.88 -6.23 1.13
N ASP A 108 13.77 -6.08 0.15
CA ASP A 108 14.86 -5.08 0.21
C ASP A 108 14.30 -3.64 0.27
N ALA A 109 13.14 -3.40 -0.35
CA ALA A 109 12.42 -2.14 -0.29
C ALA A 109 11.54 -1.96 0.96
N ASN A 110 11.48 -2.95 1.87
CA ASN A 110 10.60 -2.97 3.05
C ASN A 110 9.10 -2.83 2.72
N ILE A 111 8.66 -3.39 1.59
CA ILE A 111 7.25 -3.36 1.18
C ILE A 111 6.58 -4.69 1.59
N PRO A 112 5.58 -4.67 2.49
CA PRO A 112 4.87 -5.88 2.88
C PRO A 112 4.01 -6.42 1.74
N VAL A 113 3.85 -7.75 1.69
CA VAL A 113 3.11 -8.44 0.64
C VAL A 113 2.05 -9.36 1.25
N ILE A 114 0.82 -9.28 0.71
CA ILE A 114 -0.27 -10.21 1.01
C ILE A 114 -0.53 -11.04 -0.24
N THR A 115 -0.19 -12.34 -0.17
CA THR A 115 -0.47 -13.28 -1.27
C THR A 115 -1.89 -13.82 -1.23
N VAL A 116 -2.53 -13.94 -2.41
CA VAL A 116 -3.94 -14.38 -2.53
C VAL A 116 -4.09 -15.73 -3.25
N GLY A 117 -3.04 -16.21 -3.92
CA GLY A 117 -3.08 -17.44 -4.72
C GLY A 117 -2.07 -18.51 -4.34
N VAL A 118 -0.92 -18.11 -3.79
CA VAL A 118 0.24 -18.99 -3.66
C VAL A 118 0.19 -19.79 -2.35
N ARG A 119 0.48 -21.09 -2.44
CA ARG A 119 0.36 -22.08 -1.35
C ARG A 119 1.60 -22.97 -1.20
N THR A 120 2.74 -22.51 -1.71
CA THR A 120 4.00 -23.28 -1.62
C THR A 120 4.66 -23.08 -0.25
N GLU A 121 5.30 -24.14 0.25
CA GLU A 121 6.06 -24.13 1.50
C GLU A 121 7.31 -23.22 1.41
N SER A 122 7.83 -22.96 0.20
CA SER A 122 8.99 -22.06 -0.01
C SER A 122 8.77 -20.62 0.47
N LEU A 123 7.51 -20.22 0.69
CA LEU A 123 7.18 -18.92 1.28
C LEU A 123 7.15 -18.91 2.81
N THR A 124 7.07 -20.06 3.46
CA THR A 124 6.99 -20.22 4.93
C THR A 124 8.27 -20.78 5.54
N ASP A 125 9.09 -21.52 4.77
CA ASP A 125 10.25 -22.28 5.27
C ASP A 125 11.54 -21.43 5.46
N ARG A 126 11.40 -20.15 5.77
CA ARG A 126 12.53 -19.20 5.85
C ARG A 126 13.13 -19.06 7.24
#